data_AF-A0A6L8FZR5-F1
#
_entry.id   AF-A0A6L8FZR5-F1
#
_cell.length_a   1.000
_cell.length_b   1.000
_cell.length_c   1.000
_cell.angle_alpha   90.00
_cell.angle_beta   90.00
_cell.angle_gamma   90.00
#
_symmetry.space_group_name_H-M   'P 1'
#
loop_
_entity.id
_entity.type
_entity.pdbx_description
1 polymer ?
#
loop_
_entity_poly.entity_id
_entity_poly.type
_entity_poly.pdbx_seq_one_letter_code
_entity_poly.pdbx_strand_id
1 'polypeptide(L)'
;MPYVLSFLFLFTISASYAASLSQEESHRKMVALLQEVRAQNLDENPYQGEGQLRQLEDQLQALPDSAPVQDRISLYFRLGIAELFLGQERRALDHLAAAEKMLAGQHSVPAQVVNEIHFRLGLAWLRLGETQNCVLNPNAEHCILPIRPGGFHTLPEGSRQAIPYFQAVLDNTAAEERLRLSARWLLNIAYMTLGQYPEGVPPAHRIPPQAFESQAAFPRWVNVAPALGLDTFSLSGGAVADDFDGDGYLAFFDSTSDLPGQLRFLPNAGDGTLAA
;
A
#
# COMPACT_ATOMS: atom_id res chain seq x y z
N MET A 1 -39.31 16.12 -78.13
CA MET A 1 -38.43 14.94 -78.05
C MET A 1 -36.98 15.41 -78.01
N PRO A 2 -36.09 14.87 -77.15
CA PRO A 2 -36.30 13.95 -76.03
C PRO A 2 -35.99 14.60 -74.66
N TYR A 3 -36.65 14.08 -73.64
CA TYR A 3 -36.41 14.34 -72.22
C TYR A 3 -35.24 13.47 -71.75
N VAL A 4 -34.27 14.04 -71.04
CA VAL A 4 -33.26 13.27 -70.28
C VAL A 4 -33.65 13.38 -68.80
N LEU A 5 -34.19 12.29 -68.26
CA LEU A 5 -34.48 12.11 -66.84
C LEU A 5 -33.15 11.96 -66.08
N SER A 6 -32.74 13.00 -65.36
CA SER A 6 -31.69 12.92 -64.34
C SER A 6 -32.31 12.38 -63.05
N PHE A 7 -32.00 11.14 -62.70
CA PHE A 7 -32.28 10.58 -61.37
C PHE A 7 -31.22 11.08 -60.40
N LEU A 8 -31.56 12.09 -59.60
CA LEU A 8 -30.83 12.46 -58.39
C LEU A 8 -31.09 11.40 -57.33
N PHE A 9 -30.14 10.49 -57.13
CA PHE A 9 -30.09 9.63 -55.94
C PHE A 9 -29.71 10.51 -54.74
N LEU A 10 -30.71 10.93 -53.97
CA LEU A 10 -30.52 11.47 -52.62
C LEU A 10 -30.06 10.32 -51.72
N PHE A 11 -28.75 10.17 -51.56
CA PHE A 11 -28.18 9.43 -50.45
C PHE A 11 -28.55 10.17 -49.16
N THR A 12 -29.59 9.71 -48.48
CA THR A 12 -29.84 10.11 -47.10
C THR A 12 -28.78 9.45 -46.24
N ILE A 13 -27.76 10.21 -45.87
CA ILE A 13 -26.91 9.86 -44.73
C ILE A 13 -27.79 10.02 -43.51
N SER A 14 -28.48 8.96 -43.11
CA SER A 14 -29.04 8.85 -41.77
C SER A 14 -27.86 8.78 -40.81
N ALA A 15 -27.42 9.95 -40.34
CA ALA A 15 -26.64 10.04 -39.12
C ALA A 15 -27.52 9.44 -38.02
N SER A 16 -27.25 8.20 -37.66
CA SER A 16 -27.78 7.58 -36.45
C SER A 16 -27.24 8.38 -35.28
N TYR A 17 -28.00 9.41 -34.88
CA TYR A 17 -27.87 10.02 -33.57
C TYR A 17 -28.17 8.89 -32.58
N ALA A 18 -27.12 8.27 -32.03
CA ALA A 18 -27.29 7.45 -30.85
C ALA A 18 -27.94 8.37 -29.81
N ALA A 19 -29.18 8.07 -29.42
CA ALA A 19 -29.90 8.89 -28.47
C ALA A 19 -29.03 9.01 -27.21
N SER A 20 -28.74 10.25 -26.79
CA SER A 20 -28.02 10.50 -25.55
C SER A 20 -28.83 9.89 -24.41
N LEU A 21 -28.24 8.99 -23.64
CA LEU A 21 -28.86 8.41 -22.45
C LEU A 21 -29.33 9.55 -21.52
N SER A 22 -30.47 9.36 -20.86
CA SER A 22 -30.83 10.22 -19.73
C SER A 22 -29.76 10.13 -18.64
N GLN A 23 -29.71 11.14 -17.74
CA GLN A 23 -28.76 11.13 -16.62
C GLN A 23 -28.91 9.87 -15.76
N GLU A 24 -30.14 9.39 -15.55
CA GLU A 24 -30.44 8.18 -14.77
C GLU A 24 -29.95 6.91 -15.48
N GLU A 25 -30.18 6.79 -16.79
CA GLU A 25 -29.69 5.64 -17.58
C GLU A 25 -28.17 5.64 -17.68
N SER A 26 -27.56 6.81 -17.87
CA SER A 26 -26.11 6.99 -17.88
C SER A 26 -25.49 6.60 -16.53
N HIS A 27 -26.09 7.05 -15.43
CA HIS A 27 -25.67 6.69 -14.07
C HIS A 27 -25.77 5.18 -13.84
N ARG A 28 -26.92 4.55 -14.15
CA ARG A 28 -27.08 3.08 -14.01
C ARG A 28 -26.05 2.31 -14.83
N LYS A 29 -25.76 2.77 -16.06
CA LYS A 29 -24.74 2.16 -16.91
C LYS A 29 -23.34 2.28 -16.30
N MET A 30 -22.99 3.45 -15.75
CA MET A 30 -21.70 3.66 -15.07
C MET A 30 -21.56 2.74 -13.85
N VAL A 31 -22.60 2.66 -13.01
CA VAL A 31 -22.60 1.77 -11.83
C VAL A 31 -22.38 0.31 -12.25
N ALA A 32 -23.09 -0.16 -13.28
CA ALA A 32 -22.91 -1.52 -13.80
C ALA A 32 -21.49 -1.75 -14.35
N LEU A 33 -20.93 -0.79 -15.08
CA LEU A 33 -19.57 -0.87 -15.61
C LEU A 33 -18.52 -0.95 -14.49
N LEU A 34 -18.67 -0.13 -13.43
CA LEU A 34 -17.75 -0.16 -12.29
C LEU A 34 -17.81 -1.49 -11.54
N GLN A 35 -18.99 -2.12 -11.45
CA GLN A 35 -19.14 -3.46 -10.88
C GLN A 35 -18.42 -4.53 -11.72
N GLU A 36 -18.51 -4.43 -13.05
CA GLU A 36 -17.80 -5.34 -13.97
C GLU A 36 -16.27 -5.17 -13.85
N VAL A 37 -15.79 -3.92 -13.89
CA VAL A 37 -14.36 -3.60 -13.71
C VAL A 37 -13.86 -4.12 -12.38
N ARG A 38 -14.61 -3.93 -11.30
CA ARG A 38 -14.28 -4.49 -9.98
C ARG A 38 -14.14 -6.00 -10.04
N ALA A 39 -15.09 -6.72 -10.65
CA ALA A 39 -15.06 -8.17 -10.72
C ALA A 39 -13.85 -8.69 -11.51
N GLN A 40 -13.52 -8.07 -12.65
CA GLN A 40 -12.34 -8.42 -13.45
C GLN A 40 -11.03 -8.17 -12.67
N ASN A 41 -10.96 -7.06 -11.94
CA ASN A 41 -9.76 -6.68 -11.20
C ASN A 41 -9.47 -7.57 -9.99
N LEU A 42 -10.42 -8.38 -9.49
CA LEU A 42 -10.12 -9.38 -8.47
C LEU A 42 -9.08 -10.41 -8.95
N ASP A 43 -8.99 -10.61 -10.26
CA ASP A 43 -8.09 -11.59 -10.87
C ASP A 43 -6.91 -10.90 -11.57
N GLU A 44 -7.17 -9.78 -12.24
CA GLU A 44 -6.19 -9.13 -13.11
C GLU A 44 -5.33 -8.06 -12.42
N ASN A 45 -5.80 -7.48 -11.31
CA ASN A 45 -5.09 -6.39 -10.65
C ASN A 45 -3.85 -6.92 -9.91
N PRO A 46 -2.63 -6.46 -10.26
CA PRO A 46 -1.40 -7.01 -9.67
C PRO A 46 -1.14 -6.56 -8.22
N TYR A 47 -1.92 -5.61 -7.69
CA TYR A 47 -1.73 -5.05 -6.35
C TYR A 47 -2.83 -5.43 -5.37
N GLN A 48 -4.08 -5.47 -5.84
CA GLN A 48 -5.27 -5.72 -5.02
C GLN A 48 -6.00 -7.02 -5.40
N GLY A 49 -5.63 -7.65 -6.53
CA GLY A 49 -6.21 -8.89 -6.99
C GLY A 49 -5.56 -10.12 -6.37
N GLU A 50 -6.33 -11.19 -6.25
CA GLU A 50 -5.91 -12.49 -5.72
C GLU A 50 -5.43 -13.46 -6.81
N GLY A 51 -5.56 -13.09 -8.10
CA GLY A 51 -5.19 -13.97 -9.21
C GLY A 51 -3.74 -14.45 -9.16
N GLN A 52 -2.81 -13.55 -8.83
CA GLN A 52 -1.39 -13.92 -8.68
C GLN A 52 -1.18 -14.88 -7.49
N LEU A 53 -1.87 -14.66 -6.37
CA LEU A 53 -1.77 -15.53 -5.19
C LEU A 53 -2.25 -16.94 -5.54
N ARG A 54 -3.43 -17.08 -6.17
CA ARG A 54 -3.95 -18.39 -6.60
C ARG A 54 -3.03 -19.11 -7.58
N GLN A 55 -2.48 -18.40 -8.55
CA GLN A 55 -1.52 -19.00 -9.49
C GLN A 55 -0.26 -19.53 -8.78
N LEU A 56 0.22 -18.83 -7.76
CA LEU A 56 1.37 -19.27 -6.96
C LEU A 56 1.02 -20.49 -6.09
N GLU A 57 -0.18 -20.51 -5.51
CA GLU A 57 -0.69 -21.64 -4.73
C GLU A 57 -0.82 -22.90 -5.61
N ASP A 58 -1.40 -22.77 -6.81
CA ASP A 58 -1.50 -23.84 -7.80
C ASP A 58 -0.11 -24.36 -8.23
N GLN A 59 0.84 -23.45 -8.47
CA GLN A 59 2.23 -23.79 -8.79
C GLN A 59 2.88 -24.59 -7.66
N LEU A 60 2.67 -24.19 -6.40
CA LEU A 60 3.22 -24.89 -5.25
C LEU A 60 2.59 -26.26 -5.07
N GLN A 61 1.27 -26.39 -5.26
CA GLN A 61 0.55 -27.66 -5.17
C GLN A 61 0.96 -28.64 -6.27
N ALA A 62 1.22 -28.14 -7.48
CA ALA A 62 1.67 -28.95 -8.61
C ALA A 62 3.17 -29.29 -8.56
N LEU A 63 3.95 -28.68 -7.66
CA LEU A 63 5.39 -28.88 -7.58
C LEU A 63 5.72 -30.28 -7.02
N PRO A 64 6.37 -31.17 -7.79
CA PRO A 64 6.66 -32.53 -7.32
C PRO A 64 7.68 -32.52 -6.17
N ASP A 65 7.63 -33.54 -5.31
CA ASP A 65 8.59 -33.68 -4.20
C ASP A 65 10.04 -33.82 -4.67
N SER A 66 10.25 -34.31 -5.89
CA SER A 66 11.57 -34.43 -6.52
C SER A 66 12.10 -33.12 -7.12
N ALA A 67 11.32 -32.04 -7.11
CA ALA A 67 11.75 -30.75 -7.64
C ALA A 67 12.95 -30.21 -6.85
N PRO A 68 13.86 -29.46 -7.50
CA PRO A 68 14.90 -28.72 -6.82
C PRO A 68 14.34 -27.86 -5.68
N VAL A 69 15.00 -27.90 -4.51
CA VAL A 69 14.58 -27.13 -3.33
C VAL A 69 14.52 -25.62 -3.61
N GLN A 70 15.31 -25.13 -4.55
CA GLN A 70 15.35 -23.73 -4.98
C GLN A 70 14.01 -23.29 -5.59
N ASP A 71 13.33 -24.17 -6.33
CA ASP A 71 12.02 -23.87 -6.91
C ASP A 71 10.99 -23.70 -5.80
N ARG A 72 11.07 -24.56 -4.77
CA ARG A 72 10.22 -24.47 -3.58
C ARG A 72 10.48 -23.19 -2.80
N ILE A 73 11.74 -22.87 -2.50
CA ILE A 73 12.14 -21.60 -1.83
C ILE A 73 11.58 -20.40 -2.60
N SER A 74 11.73 -20.38 -3.92
CA SER A 74 11.23 -19.30 -4.78
C SER A 74 9.71 -19.13 -4.68
N LEU A 75 8.96 -20.23 -4.69
CA LEU A 75 7.49 -20.18 -4.56
C LEU A 75 7.04 -19.69 -3.19
N TYR A 76 7.62 -20.22 -2.10
CA TYR A 76 7.31 -19.75 -0.75
C TYR A 76 7.65 -18.27 -0.56
N PHE A 77 8.78 -17.82 -1.09
CA PHE A 77 9.13 -16.40 -1.08
C PHE A 77 8.10 -15.56 -1.83
N ARG A 78 7.76 -15.91 -3.08
CA ARG A 78 6.80 -15.19 -3.91
C ARG A 78 5.39 -15.18 -3.30
N LEU A 79 4.95 -16.28 -2.70
CA LEU A 79 3.70 -16.36 -1.94
C LEU A 79 3.68 -15.35 -0.80
N GLY A 80 4.74 -15.34 0.01
CA GLY A 80 4.83 -14.39 1.12
C GLY A 80 4.79 -12.93 0.67
N ILE A 81 5.40 -12.60 -0.48
CA ILE A 81 5.29 -11.25 -1.05
C ILE A 81 3.86 -10.95 -1.51
N ALA A 82 3.20 -11.85 -2.23
CA ALA A 82 1.83 -11.66 -2.71
C ALA A 82 0.85 -11.48 -1.53
N GLU A 83 1.02 -12.27 -0.47
CA GLU A 83 0.23 -12.18 0.75
C GLU A 83 0.45 -10.84 1.49
N LEU A 84 1.66 -10.30 1.51
CA LEU A 84 1.90 -8.95 2.06
C LEU A 84 1.16 -7.86 1.29
N PHE A 85 1.11 -7.93 -0.04
CA PHE A 85 0.36 -6.97 -0.85
C PHE A 85 -1.14 -7.00 -0.52
N LEU A 86 -1.66 -8.18 -0.19
CA LEU A 86 -3.06 -8.39 0.19
C LEU A 86 -3.34 -8.19 1.69
N GLY A 87 -2.36 -7.72 2.47
CA GLY A 87 -2.52 -7.51 3.92
C GLY A 87 -2.72 -8.81 4.71
N GLN A 88 -2.26 -9.95 4.19
CA GLN A 88 -2.33 -11.26 4.86
C GLN A 88 -1.03 -11.52 5.63
N GLU A 89 -0.66 -10.64 6.57
CA GLU A 89 0.72 -10.60 7.10
C GLU A 89 1.12 -11.88 7.83
N ARG A 90 0.18 -12.58 8.47
CA ARG A 90 0.47 -13.85 9.17
C ARG A 90 0.83 -14.96 8.20
N ARG A 91 0.04 -15.12 7.14
CA ARG A 91 0.33 -16.09 6.09
C ARG A 91 1.66 -15.77 5.40
N ALA A 92 1.90 -14.48 5.15
CA ALA A 92 3.17 -14.04 4.58
C ALA A 92 4.37 -14.42 5.46
N LEU A 93 4.26 -14.23 6.78
CA LEU A 93 5.28 -14.65 7.73
C LEU A 93 5.50 -16.17 7.70
N ASP A 94 4.43 -16.96 7.67
CA ASP A 94 4.51 -18.43 7.58
C ASP A 94 5.27 -18.88 6.32
N HIS A 95 4.93 -18.30 5.16
CA HIS A 95 5.58 -18.66 3.91
C HIS A 95 7.02 -18.16 3.81
N LEU A 96 7.32 -16.94 4.25
CA LEU A 96 8.68 -16.42 4.27
C LEU A 96 9.58 -17.19 5.24
N ALA A 97 9.05 -17.60 6.41
CA ALA A 97 9.79 -18.42 7.37
C ALA A 97 10.04 -19.84 6.83
N ALA A 98 9.10 -20.40 6.08
CA ALA A 98 9.31 -21.66 5.38
C ALA A 98 10.43 -21.55 4.32
N ALA A 99 10.46 -20.46 3.55
CA ALA A 99 11.55 -20.18 2.60
C ALA A 99 12.90 -20.06 3.31
N GLU A 100 12.97 -19.28 4.40
CA GLU A 100 14.17 -19.13 5.25
C GLU A 100 14.67 -20.47 5.76
N LYS A 101 13.77 -21.29 6.34
CA LYS A 101 14.13 -22.60 6.91
C LYS A 101 14.75 -23.53 5.86
N MET A 102 14.28 -23.47 4.61
CA MET A 102 14.82 -24.30 3.52
C MET A 102 16.20 -23.84 3.03
N LEU A 103 16.66 -22.64 3.40
CA LEU A 103 18.05 -22.21 3.17
C LEU A 103 19.04 -22.99 4.03
N ALA A 104 18.61 -23.51 5.18
CA ALA A 104 19.47 -24.30 6.06
C ALA A 104 20.01 -25.54 5.33
N GLY A 105 21.34 -25.65 5.25
CA GLY A 105 22.03 -26.74 4.56
C GLY A 105 22.28 -26.49 3.06
N GLN A 106 21.82 -25.36 2.51
CA GLN A 106 22.15 -24.94 1.16
C GLN A 106 23.46 -24.15 1.15
N HIS A 107 24.52 -24.71 0.56
CA HIS A 107 25.85 -24.10 0.55
C HIS A 107 26.10 -23.18 -0.66
N SER A 108 25.21 -23.22 -1.66
CA SER A 108 25.36 -22.52 -2.94
C SER A 108 24.34 -21.39 -3.15
N VAL A 109 23.64 -20.96 -2.08
CA VAL A 109 22.70 -19.85 -2.19
C VAL A 109 23.48 -18.53 -2.08
N PRO A 110 23.36 -17.61 -3.06
CA PRO A 110 24.00 -16.30 -2.97
C PRO A 110 23.53 -15.54 -1.74
N ALA A 111 24.45 -14.85 -1.06
CA ALA A 111 24.14 -14.05 0.13
C ALA A 111 23.02 -13.02 -0.11
N GLN A 112 22.92 -12.49 -1.33
CA GLN A 112 21.87 -11.57 -1.74
C GLN A 112 20.47 -12.18 -1.61
N VAL A 113 20.31 -13.47 -1.92
CA VAL A 113 19.02 -14.17 -1.79
C VAL A 113 18.64 -14.34 -0.33
N VAL A 114 19.61 -14.73 0.50
CA VAL A 114 19.42 -14.85 1.96
C VAL A 114 19.02 -13.50 2.56
N ASN A 115 19.74 -12.43 2.21
CA ASN A 115 19.47 -11.09 2.70
C ASN A 115 18.13 -10.55 2.23
N GLU A 116 17.69 -10.85 1.01
CA GLU A 116 16.35 -10.47 0.53
C GLU A 116 15.27 -11.18 1.35
N ILE A 117 15.40 -12.49 1.64
CA ILE A 117 14.45 -13.21 2.48
C ILE A 117 14.39 -12.61 3.89
N HIS A 118 15.55 -12.37 4.53
CA HIS A 118 15.60 -11.73 5.84
C HIS A 118 14.97 -10.33 5.82
N PHE A 119 15.27 -9.51 4.80
CA PHE A 119 14.69 -8.18 4.68
C PHE A 119 13.15 -8.25 4.60
N ARG A 120 12.61 -9.19 3.84
CA ARG A 120 11.17 -9.38 3.69
C ARG A 120 10.50 -9.92 4.96
N LEU A 121 11.17 -10.78 5.72
CA LEU A 121 10.71 -11.20 7.05
C LEU A 121 10.66 -10.01 8.01
N GLY A 122 11.72 -9.20 8.07
CA GLY A 122 11.74 -7.98 8.86
C GLY A 122 10.62 -7.01 8.47
N LEU A 123 10.40 -6.82 7.16
CA LEU A 123 9.32 -6.00 6.63
C LEU A 123 7.94 -6.56 6.99
N ALA A 124 7.72 -7.87 6.84
CA ALA A 124 6.45 -8.53 7.17
C ALA A 124 6.08 -8.36 8.66
N TRP A 125 7.07 -8.55 9.53
CA TRP A 125 6.89 -8.31 10.97
C TRP A 125 6.58 -6.85 11.29
N LEU A 126 7.27 -5.90 10.65
CA LEU A 126 7.00 -4.48 10.85
C LEU A 126 5.61 -4.08 10.33
N ARG A 127 5.18 -4.63 9.19
CA ARG A 127 3.83 -4.46 8.63
C ARG A 127 2.76 -5.01 9.57
N LEU A 128 2.98 -6.18 10.16
CA LEU A 128 2.08 -6.70 11.19
C LEU A 128 1.96 -5.71 12.37
N GLY A 129 3.10 -5.19 12.85
CA GLY A 129 3.13 -4.17 13.90
C GLY A 129 2.36 -2.91 13.51
N GLU A 130 2.53 -2.41 12.29
CA GLU A 130 1.81 -1.24 11.76
C GLU A 130 0.30 -1.50 11.66
N THR A 131 -0.13 -2.65 11.12
CA THR A 131 -1.55 -3.00 11.04
C THR A 131 -2.19 -3.01 12.43
N GLN A 132 -1.55 -3.66 13.39
CA GLN A 132 -2.07 -3.81 14.74
C GLN A 132 -2.07 -2.51 15.55
N ASN A 133 -1.01 -1.70 15.43
CA ASN A 133 -0.85 -0.51 16.28
C ASN A 133 -1.35 0.76 15.61
N CYS A 134 -1.14 0.93 14.30
CA CYS A 134 -1.40 2.19 13.61
C CYS A 134 -2.70 2.16 12.83
N VAL A 135 -2.95 1.11 12.05
CA VAL A 135 -4.13 1.02 11.17
C VAL A 135 -5.40 0.72 11.97
N LEU A 136 -5.36 -0.28 12.85
CA LEU A 136 -6.52 -0.67 13.66
C LEU A 136 -6.74 0.24 14.88
N ASN A 137 -5.75 1.06 15.23
CA ASN A 137 -5.80 1.99 16.36
C ASN A 137 -5.22 3.36 15.95
N PRO A 138 -5.85 4.07 15.00
CA PRO A 138 -5.33 5.33 14.50
C PRO A 138 -5.23 6.38 15.62
N ASN A 139 -4.14 7.13 15.63
CA ASN A 139 -4.00 8.29 16.49
C ASN A 139 -3.16 9.37 15.80
N ALA A 140 -3.27 10.61 16.27
CA ALA A 140 -2.62 11.76 15.69
C ALA A 140 -1.09 11.80 15.83
N GLU A 141 -0.50 10.88 16.59
CA GLU A 141 0.94 10.84 16.88
C GLU A 141 1.67 9.65 16.23
N HIS A 142 0.92 8.66 15.72
CA HIS A 142 1.46 7.54 14.96
C HIS A 142 2.12 8.02 13.66
N CYS A 143 3.20 7.32 13.28
CA CYS A 143 3.90 7.52 12.01
C CYS A 143 4.47 8.94 11.77
N ILE A 144 4.60 9.78 12.80
CA ILE A 144 5.31 11.06 12.73
C ILE A 144 6.75 10.87 13.19
N LEU A 145 7.72 11.32 12.38
CA LEU A 145 9.14 11.20 12.72
C LEU A 145 9.71 12.46 13.39
N PRO A 146 10.57 12.32 14.41
CA PRO A 146 10.86 11.07 15.12
C PRO A 146 9.64 10.60 15.93
N ILE A 147 9.43 9.28 16.04
CA ILE A 147 8.29 8.73 16.82
C ILE A 147 8.51 9.04 18.29
N ARG A 148 7.48 9.58 18.94
CA ARG A 148 7.47 10.04 20.34
C ARG A 148 6.54 9.18 21.20
N PRO A 149 6.49 9.35 22.53
CA PRO A 149 5.71 8.48 23.41
C PRO A 149 4.27 8.18 22.98
N GLY A 150 3.54 9.16 22.44
CA GLY A 150 2.16 8.94 21.94
C GLY A 150 2.07 8.10 20.66
N GLY A 151 3.18 7.93 19.94
CA GLY A 151 3.29 7.11 18.74
C GLY A 151 3.93 5.74 18.95
N PHE A 152 4.26 5.35 20.19
CA PHE A 152 4.88 4.05 20.48
C PHE A 152 3.88 2.91 20.33
N HIS A 153 4.34 1.78 19.80
CA HIS A 153 3.55 0.56 19.66
C HIS A 153 3.29 -0.08 21.02
N THR A 154 2.01 -0.29 21.34
CA THR A 154 1.57 -1.01 22.55
C THR A 154 1.61 -2.52 22.36
N LEU A 155 1.51 -3.00 21.12
CA LEU A 155 1.72 -4.38 20.70
C LEU A 155 3.11 -4.50 20.05
N PRO A 156 4.15 -4.85 20.83
CA PRO A 156 5.53 -4.69 20.39
C PRO A 156 6.04 -5.85 19.54
N GLU A 157 5.27 -6.92 19.38
CA GLU A 157 5.69 -8.17 18.71
C GLU A 157 6.28 -7.89 17.33
N GLY A 158 5.53 -7.19 16.47
CA GLY A 158 5.98 -6.88 15.11
C GLY A 158 7.34 -6.18 15.07
N SER A 159 7.50 -5.09 15.80
CA SER A 159 8.78 -4.35 15.81
C SER A 159 9.91 -5.15 16.48
N ARG A 160 9.63 -5.92 17.56
CA ARG A 160 10.65 -6.74 18.23
C ARG A 160 11.16 -7.87 17.34
N GLN A 161 10.27 -8.54 16.61
CA GLN A 161 10.65 -9.63 15.69
C GLN A 161 11.32 -9.10 14.43
N ALA A 162 11.00 -7.88 13.97
CA ALA A 162 11.64 -7.29 12.80
C ALA A 162 13.14 -6.95 13.00
N ILE A 163 13.52 -6.53 14.21
CA ILE A 163 14.89 -6.09 14.54
C ILE A 163 15.99 -7.10 14.16
N PRO A 164 15.95 -8.38 14.60
CA PRO A 164 17.02 -9.33 14.30
C PRO A 164 17.18 -9.57 12.80
N TYR A 165 16.10 -9.54 12.03
CA TYR A 165 16.15 -9.67 10.57
C TYR A 165 16.85 -8.49 9.90
N PHE A 166 16.52 -7.26 10.29
CA PHE A 166 17.21 -6.09 9.75
C PHE A 166 18.68 -6.05 10.17
N GLN A 167 19.03 -6.47 11.39
CA GLN A 167 20.42 -6.62 11.83
C GLN A 167 21.17 -7.64 10.96
N ALA A 168 20.58 -8.80 10.70
CA ALA A 168 21.19 -9.80 9.82
C ALA A 168 21.44 -9.28 8.40
N VAL A 169 20.52 -8.49 7.83
CA VAL A 169 20.73 -7.84 6.51
C VAL A 169 21.87 -6.85 6.59
N LEU A 170 21.97 -6.07 7.66
CA LEU A 170 23.06 -5.13 7.83
C LEU A 170 24.40 -5.88 7.96
N ASP A 171 24.51 -6.90 8.79
CA ASP A 171 25.80 -7.56 9.00
C ASP A 171 26.35 -8.26 7.73
N ASN A 172 25.47 -8.59 6.76
CA ASN A 172 25.81 -9.39 5.60
C ASN A 172 25.70 -8.67 4.24
N THR A 173 25.51 -7.34 4.22
CA THR A 173 25.34 -6.57 2.98
C THR A 173 26.34 -5.40 2.92
N ALA A 174 26.89 -5.09 1.74
CA ALA A 174 27.83 -3.98 1.57
C ALA A 174 27.18 -2.61 1.82
N ALA A 175 28.00 -1.61 2.19
CA ALA A 175 27.54 -0.32 2.72
C ALA A 175 26.61 0.46 1.77
N GLU A 176 26.94 0.44 0.48
CA GLU A 176 26.29 1.17 -0.61
C GLU A 176 25.06 0.46 -1.19
N GLU A 177 24.80 -0.78 -0.82
CA GLU A 177 23.65 -1.52 -1.34
C GLU A 177 22.34 -0.93 -0.82
N ARG A 178 21.40 -0.70 -1.73
CA ARG A 178 20.08 -0.15 -1.41
C ARG A 178 19.36 -0.95 -0.32
N LEU A 179 19.49 -2.28 -0.33
CA LEU A 179 18.88 -3.16 0.67
C LEU A 179 19.39 -2.86 2.09
N ARG A 180 20.71 -2.62 2.23
CA ARG A 180 21.32 -2.25 3.51
C ARG A 180 20.80 -0.91 4.02
N LEU A 181 20.68 0.09 3.13
CA LEU A 181 20.14 1.40 3.50
C LEU A 181 18.67 1.30 3.95
N SER A 182 17.86 0.52 3.24
CA SER A 182 16.47 0.23 3.62
C SER A 182 16.40 -0.47 4.98
N ALA A 183 17.24 -1.48 5.22
CA ALA A 183 17.29 -2.19 6.50
C ALA A 183 17.73 -1.27 7.65
N ARG A 184 18.71 -0.38 7.42
CA ARG A 184 19.16 0.60 8.42
C ARG A 184 18.03 1.55 8.80
N TRP A 185 17.30 2.06 7.81
CA TRP A 185 16.15 2.91 8.03
C TRP A 185 15.10 2.21 8.88
N LEU A 186 14.64 1.04 8.44
CA LEU A 186 13.58 0.29 9.12
C LEU A 186 13.99 -0.23 10.50
N LEU A 187 15.27 -0.53 10.73
CA LEU A 187 15.81 -0.84 12.06
C LEU A 187 15.59 0.33 13.02
N ASN A 188 15.96 1.55 12.62
CA ASN A 188 15.80 2.72 13.48
C ASN A 188 14.31 3.01 13.75
N ILE A 189 13.45 2.86 12.73
CA ILE A 189 11.99 2.95 12.91
C ILE A 189 11.48 1.91 13.90
N ALA A 190 11.90 0.64 13.80
CA ALA A 190 11.49 -0.41 14.73
C ALA A 190 11.93 -0.14 16.18
N TYR A 191 13.11 0.47 16.40
CA TYR A 191 13.50 0.92 17.75
C TYR A 191 12.71 2.14 18.22
N MET A 192 12.37 3.06 17.31
CA MET A 192 11.55 4.24 17.63
C MET A 192 10.13 3.85 18.04
N THR A 193 9.49 2.91 17.33
CA THR A 193 8.15 2.42 17.70
C THR A 193 8.15 1.77 19.08
N LEU A 194 9.26 1.20 19.51
CA LEU A 194 9.41 0.59 20.84
C LEU A 194 9.83 1.58 21.93
N GLY A 195 10.03 2.87 21.61
CA GLY A 195 10.53 3.87 22.54
C GLY A 195 11.97 3.61 23.02
N GLN A 196 12.74 2.88 22.23
CA GLN A 196 14.12 2.48 22.54
C GLN A 196 15.16 3.22 21.70
N TYR A 197 14.73 4.09 20.80
CA TYR A 197 15.62 4.95 20.03
C TYR A 197 16.01 6.21 20.85
N PRO A 198 17.27 6.68 20.79
CA PRO A 198 18.37 6.12 20.01
C PRO A 198 19.19 5.02 20.71
N GLU A 199 19.11 4.89 22.03
CA GLU A 199 20.04 4.11 22.86
C GLU A 199 20.06 2.62 22.52
N GLY A 200 18.91 2.04 22.17
CA GLY A 200 18.75 0.64 21.81
C GLY A 200 19.30 0.28 20.43
N VAL A 201 19.52 1.25 19.54
CA VAL A 201 20.06 0.98 18.20
C VAL A 201 21.58 0.74 18.30
N PRO A 202 22.13 -0.35 17.72
CA PRO A 202 23.56 -0.55 17.62
C PRO A 202 24.26 0.68 17.02
N PRO A 203 25.34 1.22 17.65
CA PRO A 203 25.95 2.47 17.22
C PRO A 203 26.38 2.50 15.75
N ALA A 204 26.81 1.37 15.19
CA ALA A 204 27.22 1.24 13.79
C ALA A 204 26.07 1.42 12.77
N HIS A 205 24.80 1.28 13.22
CA HIS A 205 23.61 1.37 12.37
C HIS A 205 22.69 2.53 12.75
N ARG A 206 22.95 3.17 13.88
CA ARG A 206 22.15 4.30 14.38
C ARG A 206 22.14 5.45 13.39
N ILE A 207 20.95 5.94 13.05
CA ILE A 207 20.78 7.26 12.43
C ILE A 207 20.84 8.26 13.58
N PRO A 208 21.64 9.33 13.51
CA PRO A 208 21.77 10.27 14.63
C PRO A 208 20.46 11.05 14.85
N PRO A 209 20.07 11.37 16.11
CA PRO A 209 18.87 12.16 16.40
C PRO A 209 18.77 13.47 15.61
N GLN A 210 19.90 14.12 15.37
CA GLN A 210 20.01 15.37 14.60
C GLN A 210 19.50 15.22 13.16
N ALA A 211 19.48 14.02 12.59
CA ALA A 211 18.90 13.78 11.26
C ALA A 211 17.37 13.92 11.23
N PHE A 212 16.71 13.88 12.40
CA PHE A 212 15.26 14.02 12.55
C PHE A 212 14.86 15.37 13.16
N GLU A 213 15.82 16.24 13.47
CA GLU A 213 15.57 17.55 14.05
C GLU A 213 15.31 18.59 12.95
N SER A 214 14.39 19.52 13.23
CA SER A 214 14.17 20.67 12.34
C SER A 214 15.34 21.63 12.43
N GLN A 215 15.80 22.13 11.29
CA GLN A 215 16.83 23.19 11.22
C GLN A 215 16.30 24.56 11.66
N ALA A 216 14.98 24.71 11.77
CA ALA A 216 14.31 25.94 12.18
C ALA A 216 13.33 25.68 13.34
N ALA A 217 13.18 26.67 14.23
CA ALA A 217 12.12 26.64 15.21
C ALA A 217 10.76 26.78 14.50
N PHE A 218 9.95 25.72 14.55
CA PHE A 218 8.64 25.68 13.93
C PHE A 218 7.64 25.05 14.93
N PRO A 219 6.41 25.60 15.07
CA PRO A 219 5.43 25.04 15.98
C PRO A 219 4.96 23.66 15.51
N ARG A 220 4.52 22.82 16.45
CA ARG A 220 3.86 21.56 16.13
C ARG A 220 2.43 21.87 15.66
N TRP A 221 2.06 21.36 14.50
CA TRP A 221 0.66 21.33 14.09
C TRP A 221 -0.06 20.19 14.78
N VAL A 222 -1.25 20.49 15.31
CA VAL A 222 -2.13 19.51 15.93
C VAL A 222 -3.05 18.98 14.84
N ASN A 223 -3.16 17.66 14.72
CA ASN A 223 -4.11 17.05 13.81
C ASN A 223 -5.53 17.30 14.34
N VAL A 224 -6.30 18.14 13.64
CA VAL A 224 -7.71 18.44 13.93
C VAL A 224 -8.68 17.65 13.07
N ALA A 225 -8.18 16.83 12.12
CA ALA A 225 -9.02 16.08 11.19
C ALA A 225 -10.08 15.21 11.90
N PRO A 226 -9.77 14.49 13.01
CA PRO A 226 -10.78 13.73 13.74
C PRO A 226 -11.93 14.57 14.31
N ALA A 227 -11.63 15.78 14.80
CA ALA A 227 -12.65 16.68 15.35
C ALA A 227 -13.55 17.26 14.25
N LEU A 228 -13.07 17.29 13.00
CA LEU A 228 -13.79 17.79 11.83
C LEU A 228 -14.41 16.67 10.99
N GLY A 229 -14.21 15.39 11.35
CA GLY A 229 -14.67 14.24 10.56
C GLY A 229 -13.92 14.04 9.23
N LEU A 230 -12.72 14.61 9.11
CA LEU A 230 -11.86 14.52 7.91
C LEU A 230 -10.89 13.33 7.94
N ASP A 231 -10.78 12.62 9.06
CA ASP A 231 -9.91 11.45 9.23
C ASP A 231 -10.51 10.18 8.61
N THR A 232 -10.94 10.30 7.35
CA THR A 232 -11.55 9.19 6.63
C THR A 232 -10.54 8.07 6.37
N PHE A 233 -11.03 6.82 6.39
CA PHE A 233 -10.22 5.65 6.08
C PHE A 233 -10.41 5.24 4.62
N SER A 234 -9.31 5.12 3.89
CA SER A 234 -9.29 4.70 2.48
C SER A 234 -7.93 4.09 2.11
N LEU A 235 -7.81 3.51 0.92
CA LEU A 235 -6.58 2.88 0.45
C LEU A 235 -5.77 3.86 -0.40
N SER A 236 -4.72 4.47 0.17
CA SER A 236 -3.71 5.23 -0.58
C SER A 236 -4.29 6.22 -1.60
N GLY A 237 -5.20 7.08 -1.16
CA GLY A 237 -5.80 8.13 -1.98
C GLY A 237 -5.04 9.45 -1.96
N GLY A 238 -5.62 10.46 -2.59
CA GLY A 238 -5.21 11.85 -2.49
C GLY A 238 -6.27 12.70 -1.80
N ALA A 239 -5.88 13.88 -1.34
CA ALA A 239 -6.79 14.89 -0.83
C ALA A 239 -6.43 16.26 -1.41
N VAL A 240 -7.44 17.07 -1.69
CA VAL A 240 -7.30 18.47 -2.12
C VAL A 240 -8.28 19.33 -1.33
N ALA A 241 -7.87 20.56 -1.03
CA ALA A 241 -8.70 21.57 -0.40
C ALA A 241 -8.71 22.80 -1.31
N ASP A 242 -9.90 23.25 -1.71
CA ASP A 242 -10.07 24.42 -2.57
C ASP A 242 -11.46 25.05 -2.36
N ASP A 243 -11.62 26.27 -2.84
CA ASP A 243 -12.90 26.97 -2.95
C ASP A 243 -13.56 26.56 -4.27
N PHE A 244 -14.15 25.36 -4.29
CA PHE A 244 -14.66 24.73 -5.50
C PHE A 244 -15.88 25.44 -6.12
N ASP A 245 -16.64 26.19 -5.33
CA ASP A 245 -17.86 26.89 -5.76
C ASP A 245 -17.76 28.43 -5.67
N GLY A 246 -16.65 28.97 -5.16
CA GLY A 246 -16.37 30.40 -5.13
C GLY A 246 -17.05 31.14 -3.99
N ASP A 247 -17.47 30.45 -2.94
CA ASP A 247 -18.15 31.03 -1.78
C ASP A 247 -17.19 31.57 -0.70
N GLY A 248 -15.89 31.35 -0.88
CA GLY A 248 -14.82 31.78 0.02
C GLY A 248 -14.51 30.79 1.14
N TYR A 249 -15.16 29.61 1.19
CA TYR A 249 -14.89 28.56 2.16
C TYR A 249 -14.20 27.36 1.49
N LEU A 250 -13.08 26.92 2.06
CA LEU A 250 -12.39 25.73 1.55
C LEU A 250 -13.22 24.48 1.82
N ALA A 251 -13.57 23.77 0.75
CA ALA A 251 -14.13 22.43 0.77
C ALA A 251 -13.04 21.39 0.49
N PHE A 252 -13.28 20.15 0.90
CA PHE A 252 -12.32 19.06 0.75
C PHE A 252 -12.82 18.03 -0.25
N PHE A 253 -11.90 17.45 -1.00
CA PHE A 253 -12.16 16.32 -1.86
C PHE A 253 -11.12 15.24 -1.60
N ASP A 254 -11.57 14.03 -1.29
CA ASP A 254 -10.72 12.86 -1.12
C ASP A 254 -10.97 11.80 -2.21
N SER A 255 -9.91 11.06 -2.51
CA SER A 255 -9.95 9.91 -3.41
C SER A 255 -9.41 8.66 -2.72
N THR A 256 -9.45 7.55 -3.43
CA THR A 256 -8.96 6.26 -2.94
C THR A 256 -8.49 5.43 -4.12
N SER A 257 -7.43 4.66 -3.90
CA SER A 257 -6.99 3.62 -4.83
C SER A 257 -7.79 2.31 -4.66
N ASP A 258 -8.64 2.22 -3.64
CA ASP A 258 -9.57 1.10 -3.46
C ASP A 258 -10.57 1.06 -4.62
N LEU A 259 -10.59 -0.03 -5.38
CA LEU A 259 -11.44 -0.18 -6.57
C LEU A 259 -12.94 -0.01 -6.31
N PRO A 260 -13.53 -0.59 -5.25
CA PRO A 260 -14.90 -0.29 -4.84
C PRO A 260 -15.07 1.05 -4.12
N GLY A 261 -13.99 1.74 -3.80
CA GLY A 261 -14.02 2.99 -3.08
C GLY A 261 -14.66 4.11 -3.89
N GLN A 262 -15.27 5.07 -3.19
CA GLN A 262 -15.88 6.24 -3.81
C GLN A 262 -15.04 7.48 -3.52
N LEU A 263 -15.08 8.44 -4.44
CA LEU A 263 -14.59 9.79 -4.19
C LEU A 263 -15.54 10.47 -3.20
N ARG A 264 -15.00 11.26 -2.27
CA ARG A 264 -15.80 12.03 -1.32
C ARG A 264 -15.58 13.51 -1.53
N PHE A 265 -16.68 14.25 -1.57
CA PHE A 265 -16.67 15.70 -1.57
C PHE A 265 -17.30 16.18 -0.26
N LEU A 266 -16.59 17.04 0.45
CA LEU A 266 -16.89 17.49 1.80
C LEU A 266 -17.00 19.02 1.78
N PRO A 267 -18.17 19.58 1.40
CA PRO A 267 -18.37 21.01 1.36
C PRO A 267 -18.37 21.62 2.76
N ASN A 268 -17.85 22.84 2.86
CA ASN A 268 -17.79 23.61 4.10
C ASN A 268 -18.99 24.54 4.17
N ALA A 269 -19.76 24.46 5.26
CA ALA A 269 -20.97 25.28 5.42
C ALA A 269 -20.67 26.72 5.88
N GLY A 270 -19.41 27.08 6.10
CA GLY A 270 -18.97 28.40 6.54
C GLY A 270 -19.07 28.64 8.06
N ASP A 271 -19.64 27.71 8.80
CA ASP A 271 -19.73 27.71 10.27
C ASP A 271 -18.68 26.81 10.95
N GLY A 272 -17.74 26.27 10.15
CA GLY A 272 -16.72 25.33 10.60
C GLY A 272 -17.15 23.86 10.56
N THR A 273 -18.35 23.56 10.06
CA THR A 273 -18.80 22.19 9.78
C THR A 273 -18.59 21.79 8.32
N LEU A 274 -18.29 20.51 8.12
CA LEU A 274 -18.21 19.88 6.80
C LEU A 274 -19.37 18.91 6.64
N ALA A 275 -20.10 19.00 5.54
CA ALA A 275 -21.14 18.02 5.22
C ALA A 275 -20.52 16.81 4.51
N ALA A 276 -20.98 15.61 4.82
CA ALA A 276 -20.58 14.36 4.16
C ALA A 276 -21.75 13.76 3.39
#